data_AF-A0A968S8D8-F1
#
_entry.id   AF-A0A968S8D8-F1
#
_cell.length_a   1.000
_cell.length_b   1.000
_cell.length_c   1.000
_cell.angle_alpha   90.00
_cell.angle_beta   90.00
_cell.angle_gamma   90.00
#
_symmetry.space_group_name_H-M   'P 1'
#
loop_
_entity.id
_entity.type
_entity.pdbx_description
1 polymer ?
#
loop_
_entity_poly.entity_id
_entity_poly.type
_entity_poly.pdbx_seq_one_letter_code
_entity_poly.pdbx_strand_id
1 'polypeptide(L)'
;MVRQLKSLRLHQADLQQCFAILSHFQNFQELQNTQGLLELNKALGFTSLSLYFKIFTPSKARIMLDKTKVFRDQPEFNSSFNHFQNIRNKYLLNDENTQTKSLVGLLLDQESQPVAVISSAEVGIILDDREIQRLRELVEFTLGYLSQKSADIESQLLAIYQTWSIPELINIPDISN
;
A
#
# COMPACT_ATOMS: atom_id res chain seq x y z
N MET A 1 -19.97 15.64 -5.20
CA MET A 1 -20.12 14.19 -5.40
C MET A 1 -19.21 13.66 -6.51
N VAL A 2 -19.19 14.23 -7.72
CA VAL A 2 -18.32 13.78 -8.83
C VAL A 2 -16.83 13.74 -8.45
N ARG A 3 -16.27 14.82 -7.88
CA ARG A 3 -14.87 14.84 -7.38
C ARG A 3 -14.58 13.75 -6.35
N GLN A 4 -15.56 13.43 -5.50
CA GLN A 4 -15.43 12.38 -4.50
C GLN A 4 -15.42 11.00 -5.17
N LEU A 5 -16.31 10.75 -6.13
CA LEU A 5 -16.31 9.51 -6.90
C LEU A 5 -14.99 9.32 -7.67
N LYS A 6 -14.49 10.35 -8.35
CA LYS A 6 -13.17 10.34 -9.00
C LYS A 6 -12.06 9.97 -8.00
N SER A 7 -12.07 10.55 -6.79
CA SER A 7 -11.09 10.22 -5.75
C SER A 7 -11.20 8.76 -5.30
N LEU A 8 -12.42 8.25 -5.09
CA LEU A 8 -12.65 6.84 -4.70
C LEU A 8 -12.17 5.86 -5.77
N ARG A 9 -12.44 6.14 -7.05
CA ARG A 9 -11.97 5.32 -8.18
C ARG A 9 -10.44 5.25 -8.25
N LEU A 10 -9.78 6.38 -8.02
CA LEU A 10 -8.31 6.43 -7.95
C LEU A 10 -7.74 5.63 -6.77
N HIS A 11 -8.42 5.66 -5.60
CA HIS A 11 -8.01 4.84 -4.45
C HIS A 11 -8.26 3.35 -4.68
N GLN A 12 -9.36 2.98 -5.33
CA GLN A 12 -9.62 1.59 -5.73
C GLN A 12 -8.53 1.06 -6.66
N ALA A 13 -8.09 1.85 -7.65
CA ALA A 13 -7.01 1.47 -8.54
C ALA A 13 -5.68 1.21 -7.79
N ASP A 14 -5.30 2.10 -6.86
CA ASP A 14 -4.11 1.90 -6.02
C ASP A 14 -4.23 0.61 -5.18
N LEU A 15 -5.41 0.33 -4.60
CA LEU A 15 -5.64 -0.86 -3.80
C LEU A 15 -5.71 -2.16 -4.62
N GLN A 16 -6.27 -2.13 -5.83
CA GLN A 16 -6.26 -3.27 -6.75
C GLN A 16 -4.83 -3.62 -7.15
N GLN A 17 -4.00 -2.61 -7.41
CA GLN A 17 -2.57 -2.82 -7.67
C GLN A 17 -1.86 -3.39 -6.44
N CYS A 18 -2.15 -2.88 -5.25
CA CYS A 18 -1.63 -3.42 -3.99
C CYS A 18 -2.00 -4.91 -3.82
N PHE A 19 -3.28 -5.25 -4.04
CA PHE A 19 -3.77 -6.61 -3.95
C PHE A 19 -3.08 -7.56 -4.96
N ALA A 20 -2.90 -7.10 -6.20
CA ALA A 20 -2.18 -7.85 -7.22
C ALA A 20 -0.72 -8.11 -6.82
N ILE A 21 -0.02 -7.12 -6.26
CA ILE A 21 1.35 -7.28 -5.76
C ILE A 21 1.39 -8.31 -4.63
N LEU A 22 0.45 -8.25 -3.69
CA LEU A 22 0.35 -9.23 -2.60
C LEU A 22 0.15 -10.66 -3.11
N SER A 23 -0.46 -10.86 -4.28
CA SER A 23 -0.63 -12.18 -4.91
C SER A 23 0.66 -12.81 -5.44
N HIS A 24 1.74 -12.03 -5.58
CA HIS A 24 3.03 -12.52 -6.05
C HIS A 24 4.01 -12.90 -4.93
N PHE A 25 3.63 -12.67 -3.67
CA PHE A 25 4.44 -13.08 -2.53
C PHE A 25 4.66 -14.59 -2.50
N GLN A 26 5.92 -14.98 -2.34
CA GLN A 26 6.31 -16.38 -2.12
C GLN A 26 6.29 -16.70 -0.62
N ASN A 27 6.00 -17.95 -0.26
CA ASN A 27 5.96 -18.38 1.13
C ASN A 27 7.33 -18.26 1.79
N PHE A 28 7.39 -17.80 3.04
CA PHE A 28 8.65 -17.52 3.73
C PHE A 28 9.52 -18.77 3.91
N GLN A 29 8.93 -19.95 4.05
CA GLN A 29 9.66 -21.23 4.11
C GLN A 29 10.43 -21.53 2.82
N GLU A 30 9.89 -21.15 1.66
CA GLU A 30 10.52 -21.38 0.35
C GLU A 30 11.69 -20.41 0.09
N LEU A 31 11.74 -19.29 0.82
CA LEU A 31 12.77 -18.25 0.69
C LEU A 31 14.10 -18.60 1.39
N GLN A 32 14.10 -19.55 2.33
CA GLN A 32 15.23 -19.80 3.24
C GLN A 32 16.54 -20.16 2.50
N ASN A 33 16.45 -20.57 1.23
CA ASN A 33 17.59 -20.98 0.42
C ASN A 33 17.84 -20.09 -0.80
N THR A 34 17.16 -18.94 -0.94
CA THR A 34 17.28 -18.10 -2.15
C THR A 34 17.24 -16.61 -1.84
N GLN A 35 18.42 -16.01 -1.68
CA GLN A 35 18.59 -14.58 -1.39
C GLN A 35 17.82 -13.68 -2.38
N GLY A 36 17.83 -14.01 -3.68
CA GLY A 36 17.12 -13.21 -4.68
C GLY A 36 15.59 -13.16 -4.48
N LEU A 37 14.98 -14.25 -4.03
CA LEU A 37 13.55 -14.29 -3.73
C LEU A 37 13.22 -13.54 -2.45
N LEU A 38 14.12 -13.56 -1.47
CA LEU A 38 13.97 -12.78 -0.24
C LEU A 38 13.96 -11.27 -0.54
N GLU A 39 14.88 -10.78 -1.38
CA GLU A 39 14.91 -9.37 -1.79
C GLU A 39 13.67 -8.97 -2.60
N LEU A 40 13.17 -9.86 -3.46
CA LEU A 40 11.91 -9.62 -4.18
C LEU A 40 10.74 -9.46 -3.21
N ASN A 41 10.57 -10.36 -2.24
CA ASN A 41 9.50 -10.27 -1.25
C ASN A 41 9.60 -8.99 -0.40
N LYS A 42 10.81 -8.56 -0.01
CA LYS A 42 11.01 -7.26 0.65
C LYS A 42 10.48 -6.12 -0.23
N ALA A 43 10.88 -6.07 -1.51
CA ALA A 43 10.45 -5.05 -2.45
C ALA A 43 8.93 -5.04 -2.67
N LEU A 44 8.31 -6.22 -2.79
CA LEU A 44 6.85 -6.36 -2.90
C LEU A 44 6.16 -5.84 -1.64
N GLY A 45 6.72 -6.09 -0.45
CA GLY A 45 6.18 -5.62 0.84
C GLY A 45 6.25 -4.11 0.98
N PHE A 46 7.40 -3.52 0.65
CA PHE A 46 7.57 -2.08 0.61
C PHE A 46 6.59 -1.40 -0.35
N THR A 47 6.43 -1.97 -1.54
CA THR A 47 5.52 -1.44 -2.55
C THR A 47 4.06 -1.55 -2.09
N SER A 48 3.68 -2.68 -1.50
CA SER A 48 2.33 -2.90 -0.98
C SER A 48 1.98 -1.93 0.14
N LEU A 49 2.88 -1.76 1.13
CA LEU A 49 2.71 -0.78 2.21
C LEU A 49 2.61 0.65 1.66
N SER A 50 3.44 0.99 0.69
CA SER A 50 3.44 2.32 0.07
C SER A 50 2.12 2.61 -0.65
N LEU A 51 1.65 1.69 -1.49
CA LEU A 51 0.37 1.82 -2.20
C LEU A 51 -0.81 1.85 -1.23
N TYR A 52 -0.80 0.99 -0.22
CA TYR A 52 -1.86 0.95 0.78
C TYR A 52 -1.97 2.24 1.58
N PHE A 53 -0.87 2.78 2.11
CA PHE A 53 -0.92 3.99 2.95
C PHE A 53 -1.05 5.29 2.15
N LYS A 54 -0.76 5.28 0.85
CA LYS A 54 -0.92 6.43 -0.05
C LYS A 54 -2.36 6.97 -0.04
N ILE A 55 -3.37 6.11 0.04
CA ILE A 55 -4.79 6.54 0.03
C ILE A 55 -5.23 7.24 1.32
N PHE A 56 -4.47 7.05 2.40
CA PHE A 56 -4.66 7.68 3.72
C PHE A 56 -3.72 8.86 3.96
N THR A 57 -2.97 9.28 2.93
CA THR A 57 -2.05 10.40 3.01
C THR A 57 -2.62 11.62 2.24
N PRO A 58 -2.45 12.86 2.73
CA PRO A 58 -2.95 14.03 2.04
C PRO A 58 -2.38 14.17 0.62
N SER A 59 -3.22 14.57 -0.33
CA SER A 59 -2.83 14.82 -1.71
C SER A 59 -3.63 15.99 -2.30
N LYS A 60 -2.99 16.82 -3.13
CA LYS A 60 -3.70 17.86 -3.89
C LYS A 60 -4.64 17.26 -4.95
N ALA A 61 -4.32 16.08 -5.45
CA ALA A 61 -5.04 15.44 -6.54
C ALA A 61 -6.28 14.66 -6.08
N ARG A 62 -6.37 14.27 -4.79
CA ARG A 62 -7.39 13.32 -4.30
C ARG A 62 -7.83 13.66 -2.89
N ILE A 63 -9.09 13.39 -2.57
CA ILE A 63 -9.61 13.48 -1.20
C ILE A 63 -9.07 12.29 -0.40
N MET A 64 -8.34 12.55 0.68
CA MET A 64 -7.77 11.53 1.56
C MET A 64 -8.86 10.69 2.25
N LEU A 65 -8.62 9.39 2.40
CA LEU A 65 -9.48 8.54 3.23
C LEU A 65 -9.22 8.77 4.72
N ASP A 66 -10.30 8.74 5.49
CA ASP A 66 -10.23 8.84 6.94
C ASP A 66 -10.34 7.44 7.55
N LYS A 67 -9.25 6.98 8.18
CA LYS A 67 -9.19 5.63 8.78
C LYS A 67 -10.31 5.41 9.80
N THR A 68 -10.69 6.45 10.54
CA THR A 68 -11.74 6.35 11.58
C THR A 68 -13.12 6.12 10.97
N LYS A 69 -13.33 6.50 9.71
CA LYS A 69 -14.55 6.21 8.95
C LYS A 69 -14.50 4.85 8.26
N VAL A 70 -13.33 4.44 7.78
CA VAL A 70 -13.16 3.14 7.10
C VAL A 70 -13.33 1.99 8.10
N PHE A 71 -12.70 2.08 9.27
CA PHE A 71 -12.67 1.00 10.27
C PHE A 71 -13.60 1.23 11.46
N ARG A 72 -14.65 2.05 11.28
CA ARG A 72 -15.55 2.43 12.38
C ARG A 72 -16.12 1.22 13.11
N ASP A 73 -16.57 0.23 12.36
CA ASP A 73 -17.34 -0.91 12.88
C ASP A 73 -16.48 -2.18 12.97
N GLN A 74 -15.17 -2.08 12.78
CA GLN A 74 -14.23 -3.21 12.72
C GLN A 74 -12.90 -2.88 13.43
N PRO A 75 -12.88 -2.92 14.78
CA PRO A 75 -11.73 -2.53 15.59
C PRO A 75 -10.46 -3.38 15.33
N GLU A 76 -10.60 -4.62 14.89
CA GLU A 76 -9.49 -5.50 14.50
C GLU A 76 -8.67 -4.90 13.34
N PHE A 77 -9.32 -4.28 12.36
CA PHE A 77 -8.63 -3.64 11.24
C PHE A 77 -7.93 -2.34 11.66
N ASN A 78 -8.40 -1.65 12.71
CA ASN A 78 -7.65 -0.54 13.30
C ASN A 78 -6.33 -1.00 13.90
N SER A 79 -6.32 -2.13 14.60
CA SER A 79 -5.09 -2.70 15.16
C SER A 79 -4.09 -3.07 14.06
N SER A 80 -4.55 -3.81 13.03
CA SER A 80 -3.71 -4.17 11.88
C SER A 80 -3.24 -2.94 11.10
N PHE A 81 -4.09 -1.93 10.91
CA PHE A 81 -3.71 -0.66 10.28
C PHE A 81 -2.58 0.03 11.05
N ASN A 82 -2.72 0.21 12.36
CA ASN A 82 -1.72 0.88 13.18
C ASN A 82 -0.39 0.09 13.19
N HIS A 83 -0.48 -1.24 13.24
CA HIS A 83 0.68 -2.12 13.14
C HIS A 83 1.46 -1.91 11.84
N PHE A 84 0.80 -1.99 10.67
CA PHE A 84 1.47 -1.75 9.38
C PHE A 84 1.87 -0.29 9.18
N GLN A 85 1.16 0.66 9.80
CA GLN A 85 1.53 2.07 9.77
C GLN A 85 2.84 2.28 10.52
N ASN A 86 3.01 1.63 11.68
CA ASN A 86 4.24 1.69 12.45
C ASN A 86 5.40 1.03 11.69
N ILE A 87 5.17 -0.12 11.06
CA ILE A 87 6.15 -0.76 10.17
C ILE A 87 6.56 0.22 9.06
N ARG A 88 5.58 0.79 8.34
CA ARG A 88 5.88 1.76 7.28
C ARG A 88 6.68 2.95 7.80
N ASN A 89 6.23 3.56 8.88
CA ASN A 89 6.86 4.76 9.41
C ASN A 89 8.29 4.45 9.86
N LYS A 90 8.51 3.32 10.52
CA LYS A 90 9.82 2.89 11.02
C LYS A 90 10.82 2.55 9.92
N TYR A 91 10.36 1.98 8.80
CA TYR A 91 11.26 1.37 7.81
C TYR A 91 11.26 2.08 6.45
N LEU A 92 10.24 2.88 6.12
CA LEU A 92 10.14 3.63 4.87
C LEU A 92 10.27 5.15 5.03
N LEU A 93 9.90 5.70 6.20
CA LEU A 93 9.81 7.16 6.39
C LEU A 93 10.87 7.69 7.37
N ASN A 94 11.10 6.99 8.46
CA ASN A 94 12.10 7.35 9.45
C ASN A 94 13.30 6.42 9.28
N ASP A 95 14.51 6.96 9.29
CA ASP A 95 15.78 6.19 9.25
C ASP A 95 16.09 5.52 10.62
N GLU A 96 15.06 5.23 11.42
CA GLU A 96 15.15 4.60 12.75
C GLU A 96 15.18 3.08 12.62
N ASN A 97 16.08 2.61 11.78
CA ASN A 97 16.05 1.24 11.36
C ASN A 97 16.98 0.41 12.25
N THR A 98 16.46 -0.08 13.37
CA THR A 98 17.15 -1.09 14.21
C THR A 98 17.41 -2.41 13.48
N GLN A 99 16.92 -2.55 12.24
CA GLN A 99 17.21 -3.66 11.34
C GLN A 99 18.03 -3.24 10.11
N THR A 100 18.53 -2.00 10.04
CA THR A 100 19.66 -1.67 9.16
C THR A 100 20.87 -2.39 9.72
N LYS A 101 21.19 -3.54 9.14
CA LYS A 101 22.44 -4.22 9.46
C LYS A 101 23.52 -3.60 8.58
N SER A 102 24.39 -2.84 9.22
CA SER A 102 25.70 -2.52 8.67
C SER A 102 26.55 -3.79 8.77
N LEU A 103 26.84 -4.42 7.63
CA LEU A 103 27.86 -5.46 7.53
C LEU A 103 29.18 -4.78 7.18
N VAL A 104 30.18 -4.92 8.04
CA VAL A 104 31.56 -4.50 7.78
C VAL A 104 32.40 -5.77 7.67
N GLY A 105 33.10 -5.93 6.55
CA GLY A 105 33.95 -7.08 6.24
C GLY A 105 35.34 -6.65 5.83
N LEU A 106 36.30 -7.56 5.99
CA LEU A 106 37.67 -7.43 5.51
C LEU A 106 37.83 -8.32 4.28
N LEU A 107 38.28 -7.71 3.19
CA LEU A 107 38.71 -8.41 2.00
C LEU A 107 40.16 -8.83 2.25
N LEU A 108 40.42 -10.14 2.19
CA LEU A 108 41.74 -10.72 2.38
C LEU A 108 42.31 -11.16 1.03
N ASP A 109 43.62 -11.04 0.84
CA ASP A 109 44.31 -11.68 -0.27
C ASP A 109 44.50 -13.20 -0.03
N GLN A 110 45.18 -13.87 -0.97
CA GLN A 110 45.43 -15.32 -0.89
C GLN A 110 46.31 -15.71 0.30
N GLU A 111 47.02 -14.77 0.91
CA GLU A 111 47.89 -14.95 2.08
C GLU A 111 47.18 -14.54 3.38
N SER A 112 45.86 -14.31 3.32
CA SER A 112 45.04 -13.83 4.45
C SER A 112 45.44 -12.44 4.97
N GLN A 113 46.07 -11.61 4.14
CA GLN A 113 46.39 -10.23 4.49
C GLN A 113 45.23 -9.29 4.12
N PRO A 114 44.89 -8.32 4.99
CA PRO A 114 43.90 -7.28 4.69
C PRO A 114 44.26 -6.46 3.44
N VAL A 115 43.39 -6.43 2.43
CA VAL A 115 43.56 -5.58 1.24
C VAL A 115 42.50 -4.49 1.11
N ALA A 116 41.30 -4.68 1.69
CA ALA A 116 40.26 -3.66 1.71
C ALA A 116 39.28 -3.88 2.86
N VAL A 117 38.63 -2.79 3.28
CA VAL A 117 37.43 -2.86 4.12
C VAL A 117 36.22 -2.65 3.21
N ILE A 118 35.25 -3.54 3.29
CA ILE A 118 33.96 -3.41 2.61
C ILE A 118 32.88 -3.17 3.64
N SER A 119 31.94 -2.27 3.33
CA SER A 119 30.77 -2.02 4.15
C SER A 119 29.51 -2.03 3.30
N SER A 120 28.48 -2.72 3.76
CA SER A 120 27.14 -2.71 3.16
C SER A 120 26.11 -2.40 4.24
N ALA A 121 25.07 -1.66 3.88
CA ALA A 121 23.90 -1.43 4.72
C ALA A 121 22.71 -2.16 4.09
N GLU A 122 22.14 -3.12 4.81
CA GLU A 122 20.93 -3.83 4.38
C GLU A 122 19.73 -3.37 5.19
N VAL A 123 18.68 -2.95 4.48
CA VAL A 123 17.35 -2.64 5.03
C VAL A 123 16.44 -3.81 4.70
N GLY A 124 15.88 -4.48 5.70
CA GLY A 124 14.97 -5.60 5.44
C GLY A 124 13.75 -5.59 6.34
N ILE A 125 12.61 -5.09 5.83
CA ILE A 125 11.33 -5.53 6.36
C ILE A 125 11.12 -6.95 5.85
N ILE A 126 11.11 -7.92 6.75
CA ILE A 126 10.64 -9.26 6.45
C ILE A 126 9.22 -9.38 7.00
N LEU A 127 8.23 -9.33 6.11
CA LEU A 127 6.86 -9.72 6.44
C LEU A 127 6.78 -11.24 6.30
N ASP A 128 6.41 -11.93 7.38
CA ASP A 128 6.14 -13.36 7.33
C ASP A 128 4.79 -13.64 6.65
N ASP A 129 4.47 -14.90 6.40
CA ASP A 129 3.25 -15.30 5.70
C ASP A 129 1.98 -14.80 6.41
N ARG A 130 2.00 -14.72 7.75
CA ARG A 130 0.87 -14.22 8.55
C ARG A 130 0.71 -12.72 8.40
N GLU A 131 1.81 -11.98 8.38
CA GLU A 131 1.82 -10.54 8.15
C GLU A 131 1.31 -10.20 6.74
N ILE A 132 1.71 -10.97 5.72
CA ILE A 132 1.18 -10.82 4.36
C ILE A 132 -0.32 -11.10 4.29
N GLN A 133 -0.79 -12.16 4.95
CA GLN A 133 -2.21 -12.48 5.00
C GLN A 133 -3.01 -11.37 5.70
N ARG A 134 -2.54 -10.86 6.84
CA ARG A 134 -3.19 -9.75 7.55
C ARG A 134 -3.23 -8.46 6.73
N LEU A 135 -2.17 -8.17 5.97
CA LEU A 135 -2.15 -7.01 5.07
C LEU A 135 -3.13 -7.19 3.90
N ARG A 136 -3.25 -8.42 3.37
CA ARG A 136 -4.24 -8.75 2.33
C ARG A 136 -5.67 -8.54 2.82
N GLU A 137 -6.01 -9.06 3.99
CA GLU A 137 -7.33 -8.87 4.60
C GLU A 137 -7.66 -7.38 4.80
N LEU A 138 -6.67 -6.60 5.22
CA LEU A 138 -6.81 -5.16 5.39
C LEU A 138 -7.06 -4.44 4.05
N VAL A 139 -6.37 -4.85 2.98
CA VAL A 139 -6.57 -4.33 1.61
C VAL A 139 -7.96 -4.71 1.09
N GLU A 140 -8.37 -5.98 1.22
CA GLU A 140 -9.68 -6.48 0.80
C GLU A 140 -10.82 -5.77 1.52
N PHE A 141 -10.71 -5.61 2.83
CA PHE A 141 -11.70 -4.88 3.62
C PHE A 141 -11.84 -3.43 3.14
N THR A 142 -10.71 -2.75 2.92
CA THR A 142 -10.70 -1.36 2.45
C THR A 142 -11.30 -1.26 1.04
N LEU A 143 -11.02 -2.22 0.15
CA LEU A 143 -11.62 -2.31 -1.19
C LEU A 143 -13.14 -2.48 -1.11
N GLY A 144 -13.64 -3.35 -0.21
CA GLY A 144 -15.06 -3.54 0.02
C GLY A 144 -15.74 -2.24 0.44
N TYR A 145 -15.16 -1.53 1.41
CA TYR A 145 -15.63 -0.21 1.84
C TYR A 145 -15.72 0.79 0.69
N LEU A 146 -14.67 0.91 -0.13
CA LEU A 146 -14.65 1.84 -1.26
C LEU A 146 -15.66 1.48 -2.34
N SER A 147 -15.88 0.19 -2.56
CA SER A 147 -16.84 -0.31 -3.55
C SER A 147 -18.27 0.06 -3.16
N GLN A 148 -18.64 -0.17 -1.90
CA GLN A 148 -19.93 0.27 -1.37
C GLN A 148 -20.07 1.79 -1.46
N LYS A 149 -19.06 2.55 -1.01
CA LYS A 149 -19.14 4.01 -1.00
C LYS A 149 -19.25 4.60 -2.41
N SER A 150 -18.59 3.99 -3.39
CA SER A 150 -18.68 4.41 -4.79
C SER A 150 -20.08 4.13 -5.35
N ALA A 151 -20.64 2.95 -5.09
CA ALA A 151 -21.99 2.59 -5.52
C ALA A 151 -23.07 3.52 -4.92
N ASP A 152 -22.92 3.91 -3.65
CA ASP A 152 -23.82 4.88 -3.01
C ASP A 152 -23.80 6.24 -3.73
N ILE A 153 -22.59 6.74 -4.05
CA ILE A 153 -22.43 8.04 -4.72
C ILE A 153 -22.91 7.98 -6.17
N GLU A 154 -22.66 6.87 -6.86
CA GLU A 154 -23.15 6.64 -8.23
C GLU A 154 -24.67 6.63 -8.27
N SER A 155 -25.31 5.94 -7.32
CA SER A 155 -26.77 5.93 -7.19
C SER A 155 -27.34 7.32 -6.94
N GLN A 156 -26.69 8.11 -6.07
CA GLN A 156 -27.09 9.50 -5.80
C GLN A 156 -26.90 10.42 -7.01
N LEU A 157 -25.78 10.29 -7.73
CA LEU A 157 -25.54 11.05 -8.96
C LEU A 157 -26.56 10.69 -10.05
N LEU A 158 -26.84 9.40 -10.22
CA LEU A 158 -27.84 8.92 -11.19
C LEU A 158 -29.22 9.50 -10.88
N ALA A 159 -29.66 9.46 -9.62
CA ALA A 159 -30.93 10.04 -9.20
C ALA A 159 -31.01 11.55 -9.51
N ILE A 160 -29.92 12.30 -9.32
CA ILE A 160 -29.86 13.72 -9.70
C ILE A 160 -29.98 13.88 -11.21
N TYR A 161 -29.15 13.17 -11.98
CA TYR A 161 -29.09 13.33 -13.44
C TYR A 161 -30.36 12.85 -14.15
N GLN A 162 -31.12 11.93 -13.57
CA GLN A 162 -32.44 11.56 -14.06
C GLN A 162 -33.47 12.70 -13.97
N THR A 163 -33.22 13.73 -13.15
CA THR A 163 -34.09 14.91 -13.08
C THR A 163 -33.73 15.99 -14.10
N TRP A 164 -32.61 15.84 -14.81
CA TRP A 164 -32.09 16.85 -15.75
C TRP A 164 -32.56 16.57 -17.18
N SER A 165 -32.72 17.64 -17.95
CA SER A 165 -32.97 17.59 -19.38
C SER A 165 -31.70 17.24 -20.18
N ILE A 166 -31.87 16.76 -21.42
CA ILE A 166 -30.75 16.42 -22.31
C ILE A 166 -29.77 17.59 -22.50
N PRO A 167 -30.20 18.85 -22.73
CA PRO A 167 -29.28 19.98 -22.82
C PRO A 167 -28.45 20.21 -21.54
N GLU A 168 -29.01 19.98 -20.36
CA GLU A 168 -28.29 20.12 -19.09
C GLU A 168 -27.24 19.02 -18.93
N LEU A 169 -27.57 17.79 -19.33
CA LEU A 169 -26.64 16.65 -19.28
C LEU A 169 -25.44 16.83 -20.22
N ILE A 170 -25.66 17.33 -21.45
CA ILE A 170 -24.58 17.54 -22.43
C ILE A 170 -23.58 18.61 -21.95
N ASN A 171 -24.04 19.57 -21.15
CA ASN A 171 -23.22 20.65 -20.63
C ASN A 171 -22.54 20.33 -19.28
N ILE A 172 -22.57 19.08 -18.80
CA ILE A 172 -21.83 18.68 -17.60
C ILE A 172 -20.33 18.80 -17.91
N PRO A 173 -19.57 19.67 -17.21
CA PRO A 173 -18.18 20.02 -17.53
C PRO A 173 -17.18 18.86 -17.40
N ASP A 174 -17.63 17.69 -16.94
CA ASP A 174 -16.85 16.46 -16.78
C ASP A 174 -17.25 15.35 -17.78
N ILE A 175 -18.27 15.55 -18.64
CA ILE A 175 -18.73 14.61 -19.68
C ILE A 175 -18.47 15.18 -21.08
N SER A 176 -18.43 16.51 -21.24
CA SER A 176 -18.05 17.17 -22.48
C SER A 176 -16.57 17.58 -22.50
N ASN A 177 -15.79 16.79 -23.26
CA ASN A 177 -14.37 16.89 -23.68
C ASN A 177 -13.42 15.88 -23.03
#